data_AF-A0A966S2X2-F1
#
_entry.id   AF-A0A966S2X2-F1
#
_cell.length_a   1.000
_cell.length_b   1.000
_cell.length_c   1.000
_cell.angle_alpha   90.00
_cell.angle_beta   90.00
_cell.angle_gamma   90.00
#
_symmetry.space_group_name_H-M   'P 1'
#
loop_
_entity.id
_entity.type
_entity.pdbx_description
1 polymer ?
#
loop_
_entity_poly.entity_id
_entity_poly.type
_entity_poly.pdbx_seq_one_letter_code
_entity_poly.pdbx_strand_id
1 'polypeptide(L)'
;MTSLIHNQITDLVVKIRKVRTDDKLIELLDLLKSTGDNNADESTFSLLKELRNELSKIDPISVTDYMEWTIIQAARVYIHRIMEHKKLLVA
;
A
#
# COMPACT_ATOMS: atom_id res chain seq x y z
N MET A 1 9.83 15.44 10.95
CA MET A 1 9.45 14.95 9.60
C MET A 1 8.95 13.51 9.62
N THR A 2 9.51 12.61 10.45
CA THR A 2 9.09 11.20 10.60
C THR A 2 7.63 10.98 11.05
N SER A 3 7.07 11.89 11.85
CA SER A 3 5.69 11.75 12.35
C SER A 3 4.61 11.88 11.27
N LEU A 4 4.83 12.68 10.21
CA LEU A 4 3.82 12.91 9.18
C LEU A 4 3.67 11.68 8.27
N ILE A 5 4.80 11.11 7.82
CA ILE A 5 4.82 9.90 6.99
C ILE A 5 4.26 8.72 7.79
N HIS A 6 4.67 8.58 9.07
CA HIS A 6 4.12 7.55 9.94
C HIS A 6 2.59 7.64 10.05
N ASN A 7 2.04 8.84 10.29
CA ASN A 7 0.60 9.05 10.37
C ASN A 7 -0.11 8.71 9.04
N GLN A 8 0.48 9.07 7.90
CA GLN A 8 -0.04 8.72 6.58
C GLN A 8 -0.06 7.20 6.36
N ILE A 9 1.01 6.50 6.72
CA ILE A 9 1.08 5.05 6.62
C ILE A 9 0.03 4.39 7.51
N THR A 10 -0.12 4.83 8.76
CA THR A 10 -1.15 4.31 9.67
C THR A 10 -2.55 4.52 9.10
N ASP A 11 -2.87 5.70 8.57
CA ASP A 11 -4.16 6.00 7.96
C ASP A 11 -4.42 5.10 6.71
N LEU A 12 -3.41 4.90 5.88
CA LEU A 12 -3.50 4.01 4.72
C LEU A 12 -3.74 2.55 5.12
N VAL A 13 -3.06 2.05 6.16
CA VAL A 13 -3.31 0.70 6.70
C VAL A 13 -4.76 0.59 7.18
N VAL A 14 -5.28 1.58 7.92
CA VAL A 14 -6.68 1.59 8.36
C VAL A 14 -7.64 1.61 7.19
N LYS A 15 -7.37 2.40 6.15
CA LYS A 15 -8.19 2.46 4.92
C LYS A 15 -8.22 1.12 4.23
N ILE A 16 -7.07 0.48 4.00
CA ILE A 16 -6.96 -0.83 3.36
C ILE A 16 -7.76 -1.87 4.14
N ARG A 17 -7.64 -1.92 5.47
CA ARG A 17 -8.40 -2.86 6.32
C ARG A 17 -9.92 -2.71 6.23
N LYS A 18 -10.41 -1.54 5.80
CA LYS A 18 -11.84 -1.27 5.61
C LYS A 18 -12.33 -1.53 4.19
N VAL A 19 -11.44 -1.76 3.23
CA VAL A 19 -11.82 -2.09 1.85
C VAL A 19 -12.47 -3.47 1.82
N ARG A 20 -13.48 -3.63 0.95
CA ARG A 20 -14.29 -4.85 0.84
C ARG A 20 -14.26 -5.47 -0.56
N THR A 21 -13.58 -4.85 -1.51
CA THR A 21 -13.46 -5.33 -2.90
C THR A 21 -12.08 -5.00 -3.45
N ASP A 22 -11.57 -5.87 -4.33
CA ASP A 22 -10.27 -5.68 -4.98
C ASP A 22 -10.25 -4.41 -5.84
N ASP A 23 -11.34 -4.08 -6.54
CA ASP A 23 -11.42 -2.87 -7.37
C ASP A 23 -11.18 -1.59 -6.57
N LYS A 24 -11.78 -1.49 -5.37
CA LYS A 24 -11.59 -0.33 -4.48
C LYS A 24 -10.19 -0.28 -3.90
N LEU A 25 -9.58 -1.44 -3.69
CA LEU A 25 -8.20 -1.52 -3.25
C LEU A 25 -7.26 -1.03 -4.35
N ILE A 26 -7.47 -1.49 -5.58
CA ILE A 26 -6.68 -1.10 -6.76
C ILE A 26 -6.83 0.41 -6.98
N GLU A 27 -8.05 0.95 -6.98
CA GLU A 27 -8.31 2.39 -7.12
C GLU A 27 -7.55 3.21 -6.06
N LEU A 28 -7.59 2.80 -4.79
CA LEU A 28 -6.86 3.44 -3.70
C LEU A 28 -5.34 3.48 -3.97
N LEU A 29 -4.76 2.34 -4.38
CA LEU A 29 -3.33 2.21 -4.60
C LEU A 29 -2.86 2.90 -5.90
N ASP A 30 -3.69 2.92 -6.94
CA ASP A 30 -3.42 3.63 -8.19
C ASP A 30 -3.51 5.14 -8.01
N LEU A 31 -4.44 5.63 -7.19
CA LEU A 31 -4.49 7.04 -6.80
C LEU A 31 -3.21 7.45 -6.04
N LEU A 32 -2.73 6.59 -5.14
CA LEU A 32 -1.49 6.82 -4.43
C LEU A 32 -0.29 6.85 -5.38
N LYS A 33 -0.23 5.90 -6.33
CA LYS A 33 0.82 5.82 -7.36
C LYS A 33 0.82 7.05 -8.27
N SER A 34 -0.34 7.41 -8.84
CA SER A 34 -0.48 8.53 -9.78
C SER A 34 -0.13 9.88 -9.15
N THR A 35 -0.44 10.06 -7.85
CA THR A 35 0.00 11.24 -7.10
C THR A 35 1.52 11.36 -7.06
N GLY A 36 2.24 10.24 -6.98
CA GLY A 36 3.71 10.22 -7.02
C GLY A 36 4.31 10.39 -8.40
N ASP A 37 3.73 9.72 -9.40
CA ASP A 37 4.21 9.76 -10.79
C ASP A 37 4.09 11.19 -11.37
N ASN A 38 2.98 11.89 -11.08
CA ASN A 38 2.78 13.28 -11.51
C ASN A 38 3.77 14.27 -10.89
N ASN A 39 4.35 13.92 -9.74
CA ASN A 39 5.31 14.76 -9.01
C ASN A 39 6.77 14.31 -9.20
N ALA A 40 7.02 13.29 -10.06
CA ALA A 40 8.32 12.64 -10.23
C ALA A 40 8.99 12.24 -8.90
N ASP A 41 8.17 11.86 -7.90
CA ASP A 41 8.59 11.86 -6.51
C ASP A 41 9.08 10.48 -6.05
N GLU A 42 10.36 10.38 -5.68
CA GLU A 42 10.92 9.20 -4.99
C GLU A 42 10.23 8.91 -3.66
N SER A 43 9.59 9.92 -3.04
CA SER A 43 8.88 9.77 -1.78
C SER A 43 7.70 8.79 -1.89
N THR A 44 7.03 8.72 -3.03
CA THR A 44 5.87 7.82 -3.21
C THR A 44 6.31 6.36 -3.25
N PHE A 45 7.47 6.08 -3.85
CA PHE A 45 8.01 4.73 -3.82
C PHE A 45 8.46 4.32 -2.41
N SER A 46 9.05 5.25 -1.66
CA SER A 46 9.42 5.04 -0.26
C SER A 46 8.18 4.80 0.60
N LEU A 47 7.10 5.57 0.39
CA LEU A 47 5.82 5.42 1.07
C LEU A 47 5.18 4.05 0.77
N LEU A 48 5.14 3.63 -0.50
CA LEU A 48 4.64 2.30 -0.88
C LEU A 48 5.46 1.17 -0.24
N LYS A 49 6.78 1.32 -0.19
CA LYS A 49 7.67 0.37 0.47
C LYS A 49 7.38 0.26 1.97
N GLU A 50 7.23 1.40 2.65
CA GLU A 50 6.88 1.44 4.08
C GLU A 50 5.48 0.87 4.34
N LEU A 51 4.50 1.21 3.50
CA LEU A 51 3.14 0.69 3.60
C LEU A 51 3.12 -0.84 3.49
N ARG A 52 3.83 -1.40 2.50
CA ARG A 52 3.96 -2.86 2.34
C ARG A 52 4.63 -3.50 3.56
N ASN A 53 5.61 -2.82 4.17
CA ASN A 53 6.27 -3.30 5.37
C ASN A 53 5.31 -3.35 6.56
N GLU A 54 4.53 -2.30 6.79
CA GLU A 54 3.52 -2.29 7.87
C GLU A 54 2.42 -3.32 7.66
N LEU A 55 1.91 -3.47 6.43
CA LEU A 55 0.95 -4.54 6.11
C LEU A 55 1.53 -5.95 6.33
N SER A 56 2.84 -6.11 6.17
CA SER A 56 3.52 -7.40 6.39
C SER A 56 3.78 -7.70 7.88
N LYS A 57 3.65 -6.71 8.76
CA LYS A 57 3.73 -6.89 10.23
C LYS A 57 2.39 -7.31 10.84
N ILE A 58 1.29 -7.23 10.09
CA ILE A 58 -0.02 -7.64 10.58
C ILE A 58 -0.01 -9.16 10.76
N ASP A 59 -0.22 -9.60 12.00
CA ASP A 59 -0.35 -11.02 12.32
C ASP A 59 -1.66 -11.57 11.74
N PRO A 60 -1.62 -12.58 10.84
CA PRO A 60 -2.83 -13.20 10.31
C PRO A 60 -3.78 -13.71 11.39
N ILE A 61 -3.26 -14.19 12.53
CA ILE A 61 -4.07 -14.73 13.63
C ILE A 61 -4.90 -13.63 14.29
N SER A 62 -4.40 -12.38 14.28
CA SER A 62 -5.09 -11.23 14.85
C SER A 62 -6.22 -10.67 13.96
N VAL A 63 -6.31 -11.13 12.70
CA VAL A 63 -7.32 -10.67 11.74
C VAL A 63 -8.45 -11.68 11.69
N THR A 64 -9.55 -11.37 12.38
CA THR A 64 -10.70 -12.27 12.52
C THR A 64 -11.59 -12.34 11.28
N ASP A 65 -11.50 -11.34 10.40
CA ASP A 65 -12.29 -11.25 9.17
C ASP A 65 -11.48 -11.76 7.97
N TYR A 66 -11.94 -12.84 7.35
CA TYR A 66 -11.32 -13.43 6.16
C TYR A 66 -11.21 -12.43 5.00
N MET A 67 -12.21 -11.57 4.81
CA MET A 67 -12.21 -10.58 3.73
C MET A 67 -11.14 -9.52 3.98
N GLU A 68 -11.02 -9.06 5.23
CA GLU A 68 -9.96 -8.13 5.63
C GLU A 68 -8.58 -8.73 5.37
N TRP A 69 -8.35 -9.99 5.76
CA TRP A 69 -7.08 -10.66 5.49
C TRP A 69 -6.78 -10.77 3.99
N THR A 70 -7.78 -11.14 3.19
CA THR A 70 -7.65 -11.25 1.74
C THR A 70 -7.23 -9.92 1.12
N ILE A 71 -7.86 -8.82 1.54
CA ILE A 71 -7.54 -7.47 1.09
C ILE A 71 -6.12 -7.05 1.51
N ILE A 72 -5.70 -7.36 2.75
CA ILE A 72 -4.32 -7.10 3.20
C ILE A 72 -3.33 -7.83 2.29
N GLN A 73 -3.59 -9.09 1.93
CA GLN A 73 -2.72 -9.85 1.03
C GLN A 73 -2.70 -9.28 -0.39
N ALA A 74 -3.87 -8.97 -0.94
CA ALA A 74 -4.00 -8.35 -2.26
C ALA A 74 -3.20 -7.04 -2.32
N ALA A 75 -3.27 -6.22 -1.26
CA ALA A 75 -2.54 -4.96 -1.17
C ALA A 75 -1.03 -5.18 -1.21
N ARG A 76 -0.52 -6.14 -0.42
CA ARG A 76 0.91 -6.50 -0.39
C ARG A 76 1.42 -6.91 -1.77
N VAL A 77 0.64 -7.72 -2.50
CA VAL A 77 0.98 -8.20 -3.84
C VAL A 77 0.93 -7.06 -4.86
N TYR A 78 -0.13 -6.24 -4.84
CA TYR A 78 -0.29 -5.15 -5.78
C TYR A 78 0.81 -4.09 -5.63
N ILE A 79 1.12 -3.70 -4.40
CA ILE A 79 2.24 -2.78 -4.11
C ILE A 79 3.56 -3.34 -4.65
N HIS A 80 3.82 -4.63 -4.43
CA HIS A 80 5.03 -5.26 -4.99
C HIS A 80 5.07 -5.19 -6.52
N ARG A 81 3.95 -5.43 -7.22
CA ARG A 81 3.86 -5.31 -8.68
C ARG A 81 4.15 -3.89 -9.16
N ILE A 82 3.60 -2.87 -8.51
CA ILE A 82 3.90 -1.46 -8.82
C ILE A 82 5.41 -1.22 -8.70
N MET A 83 6.02 -1.70 -7.61
CA MET A 83 7.43 -1.47 -7.34
C MET A 83 8.35 -2.14 -8.35
N GLU A 84 8.06 -3.39 -8.74
CA GLU A 84 8.83 -4.12 -9.76
C GLU A 84 8.69 -3.46 -11.14
N HIS A 85 7.49 -3.00 -11.50
CA HIS A 85 7.27 -2.29 -12.76
C HIS A 85 8.13 -1.02 -12.84
N LYS A 86 8.21 -0.23 -11.76
CA LYS A 86 9.08 0.96 -11.73
C LYS A 86 10.56 0.58 -11.87
N LYS A 87 11.00 -0.49 -11.22
CA LYS A 87 12.39 -0.97 -11.32
C LYS A 87 12.78 -1.32 -12.75
N LEU A 88 11.86 -1.92 -13.52
CA LEU A 88 12.07 -2.24 -14.94
C LEU A 88 12.12 -1.01 -15.84
N LEU A 89 11.45 0.09 -15.49
CA LEU A 89 11.45 1.33 -16.28
C LEU A 89 12.70 2.20 -16.06
N VAL A 90 13.41 2.00 -14.95
CA VAL A 90 14.61 2.77 -14.58
C VAL A 90 15.92 2.04 -14.94
N ALA A 91 15.84 0.75 -15.26
CA ALA A 91 16.97 -0.10 -15.68
C ALA A 91 17.25 0.03 -17.18
#